data_AF-A0A7H0HV22-F1
#
_entry.id   AF-A0A7H0HV22-F1
#
_cell.length_a   1.000
_cell.length_b   1.000
_cell.length_c   1.000
_cell.angle_alpha   90.00
_cell.angle_beta   90.00
_cell.angle_gamma   90.00
#
_symmetry.space_group_name_H-M   'P 1'
#
loop_
_entity.id
_entity.type
_entity.pdbx_description
1 polymer ?
#
loop_
_entity_poly.entity_id
_entity_poly.type
_entity_poly.pdbx_seq_one_letter_code
_entity_poly.pdbx_strand_id
1 'polypeptide(L)'
;MACDLWLVPLVDVLCHSPDNPFAEEIASYDKALTGAGLPTVPVFAYMPGLSGDVAPVAGFDYDALHFLRRAYLLQLCGLAVTPVDELGGDYEQLLEMFESTAQQSHLVWHYDHAGAYVPVDFPAPLFNDELLEGGGPLGSTQGLLRELEYVAAAIGIDPANPPAAPRPPEGPTALEEPAGPIPYDESPFARERHVWLGLHAAATRSLGQGSMIIFS
;
A
#
# COMPACT_ATOMS: atom_id res chain seq x y z
N MET A 1 9.42 8.15 12.00
CA MET A 1 8.07 7.57 11.97
C MET A 1 8.10 6.37 11.06
N ALA A 2 7.62 5.24 11.55
CA ALA A 2 7.37 4.05 10.75
C ALA A 2 5.99 4.13 10.08
N CYS A 3 5.84 3.45 8.96
CA CYS A 3 4.55 3.10 8.36
C CYS A 3 4.41 1.59 8.47
N ASP A 4 3.41 1.12 9.22
CA ASP A 4 3.10 -0.29 9.34
C ASP A 4 2.00 -0.69 8.37
N LEU A 5 2.11 -1.90 7.82
CA LEU A 5 1.09 -2.49 6.98
C LEU A 5 0.50 -3.71 7.63
N TRP A 6 -0.82 -3.77 7.60
CA TRP A 6 -1.61 -4.85 8.14
C TRP A 6 -2.39 -5.53 7.04
N LEU A 7 -2.48 -6.86 7.12
CA LEU A 7 -3.45 -7.62 6.35
C LEU A 7 -4.66 -7.87 7.24
N VAL A 8 -5.83 -7.45 6.74
CA VAL A 8 -7.12 -7.68 7.38
C VAL A 8 -7.88 -8.71 6.55
N PRO A 9 -8.03 -9.96 7.03
CA PRO A 9 -8.79 -11.00 6.34
C PRO A 9 -10.24 -10.59 6.11
N LEU A 10 -10.70 -10.63 4.85
CA LEU A 10 -12.09 -10.31 4.50
C LEU A 10 -12.94 -11.57 4.61
N VAL A 11 -13.00 -12.16 5.80
CA VAL A 11 -13.76 -13.38 6.07
C VAL A 11 -14.98 -13.08 6.91
N ASP A 12 -16.06 -13.83 6.65
CA ASP A 12 -17.38 -13.65 7.25
C ASP A 12 -17.36 -13.55 8.77
N VAL A 13 -16.56 -14.40 9.42
CA VAL A 13 -16.41 -14.46 10.87
C VAL A 13 -15.90 -13.14 11.44
N LEU A 14 -14.99 -12.46 10.74
CA LEU A 14 -14.51 -11.14 11.15
C LEU A 14 -15.52 -10.07 10.73
N CYS A 15 -15.92 -10.05 9.45
CA CYS A 15 -16.69 -8.96 8.88
C CYS A 15 -18.10 -8.81 9.46
N HIS A 16 -18.74 -9.92 9.87
CA HIS A 16 -20.08 -9.91 10.48
C HIS A 16 -20.04 -10.04 12.01
N SER A 17 -18.85 -10.00 12.63
CA SER A 17 -18.75 -9.84 14.07
C SER A 17 -19.31 -8.47 14.45
N PRO A 18 -20.19 -8.37 15.48
CA PRO A 18 -20.64 -7.07 15.98
C PRO A 18 -19.49 -6.22 16.54
N ASP A 19 -18.36 -6.86 16.86
CA ASP A 19 -17.14 -6.23 17.36
C ASP A 19 -16.08 -6.03 16.26
N ASN A 20 -16.46 -6.12 14.98
CA ASN A 20 -15.53 -5.87 13.87
C ASN A 20 -15.06 -4.41 13.89
N PRO A 21 -13.76 -4.14 14.16
CA PRO A 21 -13.26 -2.79 14.25
C PRO A 21 -13.23 -2.06 12.89
N PHE A 22 -13.43 -2.76 11.78
CA PHE A 22 -13.40 -2.20 10.42
C PHE A 22 -14.79 -2.10 9.77
N ALA A 23 -15.87 -2.30 10.52
CA ALA A 23 -17.22 -2.37 9.95
C ALA A 23 -17.66 -1.06 9.29
N GLU A 24 -17.32 0.09 9.90
CA GLU A 24 -17.67 1.42 9.39
C GLU A 24 -16.86 1.75 8.13
N GLU A 25 -15.56 1.44 8.13
CA GLU A 25 -14.67 1.60 6.98
C GLU A 25 -15.12 0.75 5.81
N ILE A 26 -15.43 -0.53 6.02
CA ILE A 26 -15.93 -1.42 4.97
C ILE A 26 -17.24 -0.88 4.38
N ALA A 27 -18.16 -0.38 5.20
CA ALA A 27 -19.41 0.21 4.71
C ALA A 27 -19.16 1.47 3.85
N SER A 28 -18.21 2.31 4.24
CA SER A 28 -17.77 3.47 3.45
C SER A 28 -17.14 3.04 2.12
N TYR A 29 -16.28 2.02 2.13
CA TYR A 29 -15.66 1.47 0.92
C TYR A 29 -16.70 0.88 -0.03
N ASP A 30 -17.68 0.12 0.47
CA ASP A 30 -18.78 -0.43 -0.32
C ASP A 30 -19.60 0.67 -0.98
N LYS A 31 -19.90 1.74 -0.26
CA LYS A 31 -20.60 2.90 -0.81
C LYS A 31 -19.80 3.59 -1.91
N ALA A 32 -18.49 3.78 -1.71
CA ALA A 32 -17.62 4.37 -2.73
C ALA A 32 -17.51 3.49 -3.99
N LEU A 33 -17.29 2.19 -3.81
CA LEU A 33 -17.20 1.21 -4.91
C LEU A 33 -18.52 1.14 -5.70
N THR A 34 -19.65 0.97 -5.02
CA THR A 34 -20.95 0.88 -5.68
C THR A 34 -21.34 2.19 -6.37
N GLY A 35 -21.00 3.34 -5.77
CA GLY A 35 -21.15 4.66 -6.40
C GLY A 35 -20.36 4.82 -7.70
N ALA A 36 -19.22 4.12 -7.81
CA ALA A 36 -18.40 4.04 -9.04
C ALA A 36 -18.82 2.91 -9.99
N GLY A 37 -19.90 2.15 -9.68
CA GLY A 37 -20.36 1.03 -10.49
C GLY A 37 -19.52 -0.24 -10.35
N LEU A 38 -18.75 -0.36 -9.27
CA LEU A 38 -17.88 -1.50 -8.95
C LEU A 38 -18.57 -2.45 -7.95
N PRO A 39 -18.13 -3.71 -7.84
CA PRO A 39 -18.59 -4.60 -6.78
C PRO A 39 -18.13 -4.12 -5.40
N THR A 40 -18.86 -4.52 -4.36
CA THR A 40 -18.49 -4.31 -2.95
C THR A 40 -17.20 -5.04 -2.59
N VAL A 41 -16.64 -4.72 -1.43
CA VAL A 41 -15.51 -5.43 -0.84
C VAL A 41 -15.88 -6.92 -0.69
N PRO A 42 -15.08 -7.84 -1.24
CA PRO A 42 -15.44 -9.25 -1.25
C PRO A 42 -15.25 -9.85 0.15
N VAL A 43 -16.35 -10.22 0.80
CA VAL A 43 -16.35 -10.97 2.06
C VAL A 43 -16.54 -12.45 1.78
N PHE A 44 -15.58 -13.27 2.21
CA PHE A 44 -15.56 -14.71 1.97
C PHE A 44 -16.21 -15.47 3.14
N ALA A 45 -17.27 -16.24 2.83
CA ALA A 45 -18.03 -17.04 3.80
C ALA A 45 -17.16 -17.96 4.68
N TYR A 46 -16.18 -18.63 4.05
CA TYR A 46 -15.21 -19.49 4.71
C TYR A 46 -14.06 -19.80 3.73
N MET A 47 -12.81 -19.61 4.17
CA MET A 47 -11.64 -20.03 3.40
C MET A 47 -10.74 -20.90 4.31
N PRO A 48 -10.62 -22.22 4.05
CA PRO A 48 -9.82 -23.11 4.89
C PRO A 48 -8.37 -22.63 5.00
N GLY A 49 -7.88 -22.46 6.23
CA GLY A 49 -6.49 -22.04 6.49
C GLY A 49 -6.27 -20.53 6.62
N LEU A 50 -7.29 -19.70 6.37
CA LEU A 50 -7.29 -18.31 6.83
C LEU A 50 -7.93 -18.21 8.21
N SER A 51 -7.17 -17.71 9.18
CA SER A 51 -7.77 -17.16 10.39
C SER A 51 -8.32 -15.75 10.09
N GLY A 52 -9.28 -15.29 10.90
CA GLY A 52 -9.71 -13.89 10.88
C GLY A 52 -8.69 -12.94 11.56
N ASP A 53 -7.47 -13.42 11.81
CA ASP A 53 -6.47 -12.67 12.55
C ASP A 53 -5.86 -11.58 11.67
N VAL A 54 -5.91 -10.35 12.17
CA VAL A 54 -5.20 -9.21 11.60
C VAL A 54 -3.72 -9.38 11.93
N ALA A 55 -2.86 -9.27 10.93
CA ALA A 55 -1.42 -9.50 11.11
C ALA A 55 -0.57 -8.43 10.40
N PRO A 56 0.56 -8.03 11.00
CA PRO A 56 1.50 -7.16 10.32
C PRO A 56 2.09 -7.92 9.12
N VAL A 57 2.26 -7.22 7.99
CA VAL A 57 2.82 -7.77 6.76
C VAL A 57 4.10 -7.07 6.33
N ALA A 58 4.26 -5.79 6.65
CA ALA A 58 5.47 -5.02 6.39
C ALA A 58 5.52 -3.80 7.31
N GLY A 59 6.72 -3.25 7.46
CA GLY A 59 6.96 -1.98 8.13
C GLY A 59 8.16 -1.30 7.50
N PHE A 60 8.11 0.03 7.34
CA PHE A 60 9.19 0.80 6.73
C PHE A 60 9.22 2.23 7.22
N ASP A 61 10.37 2.89 7.03
CA ASP A 61 10.49 4.32 7.34
C ASP A 61 9.60 5.15 6.42
N TYR A 62 8.95 6.17 6.98
CA TYR A 62 8.06 7.08 6.25
C TYR A 62 8.73 7.66 4.99
N ASP A 63 9.96 8.16 5.12
CA ASP A 63 10.72 8.73 4.00
C ASP A 63 11.01 7.69 2.90
N ALA A 64 11.18 6.41 3.27
CA ALA A 64 11.44 5.35 2.29
C ALA A 64 10.22 5.14 1.38
N LEU A 65 8.99 5.30 1.89
CA LEU A 65 7.77 5.25 1.07
C LEU A 65 7.76 6.36 0.03
N HIS A 66 8.13 7.56 0.44
CA HIS A 66 8.22 8.73 -0.46
C HIS A 66 9.25 8.51 -1.56
N PHE A 67 10.39 7.88 -1.25
CA PHE A 67 11.41 7.58 -2.25
C PHE A 67 10.91 6.57 -3.30
N LEU A 68 10.14 5.55 -2.90
CA LEU A 68 9.55 4.63 -3.86
C LEU A 68 8.52 5.34 -4.76
N ARG A 69 7.64 6.16 -4.18
CA ARG A 69 6.64 6.91 -4.93
C ARG A 69 7.27 7.93 -5.87
N ARG A 70 8.35 8.57 -5.45
CA ARG A 70 9.20 9.42 -6.29
C ARG A 70 9.74 8.65 -7.49
N ALA A 71 10.35 7.47 -7.27
CA ALA A 71 10.88 6.65 -8.35
C ALA A 71 9.78 6.27 -9.36
N TYR A 72 8.59 5.91 -8.86
CA TYR A 72 7.43 5.61 -9.70
C TYR A 72 6.97 6.83 -10.51
N LEU A 73 6.80 8.01 -9.89
CA LEU A 73 6.40 9.24 -10.60
C LEU A 73 7.41 9.66 -11.66
N LEU A 74 8.71 9.62 -11.35
CA LEU A 74 9.76 9.92 -12.31
C LEU A 74 9.65 9.01 -13.53
N GLN A 75 9.55 7.70 -13.31
CA GLN A 75 9.43 6.74 -14.39
C GLN A 75 8.15 6.95 -15.21
N LEU A 76 7.01 7.14 -14.54
CA LEU A 76 5.73 7.36 -15.19
C LEU A 76 5.72 8.61 -16.06
N CYS A 77 6.44 9.66 -15.65
CA CYS A 77 6.58 10.91 -16.40
C CYS A 77 7.73 10.89 -17.43
N GLY A 78 8.42 9.75 -17.60
CA GLY A 78 9.53 9.61 -18.54
C GLY A 78 10.79 10.38 -18.13
N LEU A 79 10.93 10.71 -16.85
CA LEU A 79 12.11 11.33 -16.26
C LEU A 79 13.12 10.27 -15.82
N ALA A 80 14.38 10.67 -15.67
CA ALA A 80 15.42 9.77 -15.19
C ALA A 80 15.18 9.40 -13.72
N VAL A 81 15.08 8.11 -13.42
CA VAL A 81 15.03 7.62 -12.04
C VAL A 81 16.44 7.62 -11.47
N THR A 82 16.73 8.61 -10.62
CA THR A 82 18.02 8.73 -9.92
C THR A 82 17.86 8.37 -8.45
N PRO A 83 18.88 7.79 -7.80
CA PRO A 83 18.90 7.61 -6.36
C PRO A 83 18.68 8.94 -5.62
N VAL A 84 18.07 8.88 -4.44
CA VAL A 84 17.87 10.05 -3.59
C VAL A 84 19.19 10.46 -2.94
N ASP A 85 19.51 11.76 -2.96
CA ASP A 85 20.72 12.30 -2.36
C ASP A 85 20.56 12.63 -0.86
N GLU A 86 21.59 13.23 -0.26
CA GLU A 86 21.63 13.58 1.17
C GLU A 86 20.70 14.75 1.55
N LEU A 87 20.22 15.53 0.58
CA LEU A 87 19.37 16.71 0.82
C LEU A 87 17.87 16.35 0.87
N GLY A 88 17.52 15.08 0.66
CA GLY A 88 16.14 14.62 0.55
C GLY A 88 15.62 14.72 -0.88
N GLY A 89 14.60 13.92 -1.20
CA GLY A 89 14.05 13.83 -2.55
C GLY A 89 13.23 15.07 -2.96
N ASP A 90 13.09 15.29 -4.27
CA ASP A 90 12.19 16.28 -4.89
C ASP A 90 10.72 15.78 -4.97
N TYR A 91 10.31 14.92 -4.03
CA TYR A 91 9.04 14.20 -4.13
C TYR A 91 7.82 15.13 -4.07
N GLU A 92 7.80 16.08 -3.13
CA GLU A 92 6.71 17.05 -3.00
C GLU A 92 6.60 17.95 -4.23
N GLN A 93 7.73 18.36 -4.80
CA GLN A 93 7.76 19.17 -6.02
C GLN A 93 7.26 18.38 -7.23
N LEU A 94 7.57 17.09 -7.32
CA LEU A 94 7.03 16.20 -8.33
C LEU A 94 5.52 16.01 -8.17
N LEU A 95 5.02 15.89 -6.94
CA LEU A 95 3.57 15.82 -6.67
C LEU A 95 2.86 17.09 -7.13
N GLU A 96 3.40 18.27 -6.82
CA GLU A 96 2.84 19.55 -7.26
C GLU A 96 2.86 19.67 -8.79
N MET A 97 3.97 19.27 -9.44
CA MET A 97 4.12 19.38 -10.89
C MET A 97 3.26 18.38 -11.68
N PHE A 98 3.03 17.19 -11.13
CA PHE A 98 2.33 16.09 -11.78
C PHE A 98 1.06 15.65 -11.04
N GLU A 99 0.39 16.57 -10.34
CA GLU A 99 -0.76 16.28 -9.48
C GLU A 99 -1.83 15.42 -10.18
N SER A 100 -2.22 15.82 -11.40
CA SER A 100 -3.23 15.07 -12.17
C SER A 100 -2.81 13.64 -12.50
N THR A 101 -1.51 13.39 -12.72
CA THR A 101 -0.95 12.06 -12.93
C THR A 101 -0.89 11.29 -11.62
N ALA A 102 -0.46 11.94 -10.54
CA ALA A 102 -0.40 11.37 -9.20
C ALA A 102 -1.77 10.87 -8.77
N GLN A 103 -2.84 11.67 -8.96
CA GLN A 103 -4.24 11.33 -8.65
C GLN A 103 -4.74 10.04 -9.32
N GLN A 104 -4.10 9.57 -10.39
CA GLN A 104 -4.48 8.33 -11.07
C GLN A 104 -3.75 7.10 -10.53
N SER A 105 -2.77 7.27 -9.64
CA SER A 105 -1.90 6.19 -9.17
C SER A 105 -2.32 5.68 -7.80
N HIS A 106 -2.49 4.37 -7.70
CA HIS A 106 -2.76 3.66 -6.46
C HIS A 106 -1.61 3.73 -5.47
N LEU A 107 -0.36 3.70 -5.95
CA LEU A 107 0.83 3.80 -5.13
C LEU A 107 1.05 5.23 -4.59
N VAL A 108 0.73 6.27 -5.37
CA VAL A 108 1.08 7.67 -5.07
C VAL A 108 -0.05 8.42 -4.38
N TRP A 109 -1.28 8.35 -4.90
CA TRP A 109 -2.42 9.12 -4.36
C TRP A 109 -3.11 8.38 -3.24
N HIS A 110 -2.39 8.24 -2.12
CA HIS A 110 -2.79 7.40 -1.00
C HIS A 110 -2.19 7.93 0.30
N TYR A 111 -2.91 7.80 1.42
CA TYR A 111 -2.42 8.26 2.73
C TYR A 111 -1.42 7.28 3.35
N ASP A 112 -0.38 7.87 3.93
CA ASP A 112 0.84 7.14 4.35
C ASP A 112 0.68 6.35 5.65
N HIS A 113 -0.32 6.69 6.47
CA HIS A 113 -0.52 6.16 7.82
C HIS A 113 -1.99 5.84 8.14
N ALA A 114 -2.88 5.89 7.15
CA ALA A 114 -4.31 5.64 7.34
C ALA A 114 -5.02 5.05 6.11
N GLY A 115 -4.32 4.92 4.98
CA GLY A 115 -4.94 4.49 3.74
C GLY A 115 -5.15 2.98 3.63
N ALA A 116 -6.08 2.59 2.76
CA ALA A 116 -6.46 1.20 2.54
C ALA A 116 -6.33 0.79 1.07
N TYR A 117 -6.04 -0.51 0.84
CA TYR A 117 -6.19 -1.17 -0.45
C TYR A 117 -7.15 -2.35 -0.31
N VAL A 118 -8.12 -2.45 -1.21
CA VAL A 118 -9.06 -3.57 -1.26
C VAL A 118 -8.78 -4.47 -2.47
N PRO A 119 -9.06 -5.78 -2.39
CA PRO A 119 -8.84 -6.72 -3.48
C PRO A 119 -9.94 -6.62 -4.57
N VAL A 120 -10.33 -5.41 -4.93
CA VAL A 120 -11.23 -5.07 -6.03
C VAL A 120 -10.43 -4.35 -7.09
N ASP A 121 -10.55 -4.77 -8.36
CA ASP A 121 -9.81 -4.15 -9.45
C ASP A 121 -10.56 -2.93 -9.99
N PHE A 122 -9.92 -1.76 -9.94
CA PHE A 122 -10.45 -0.52 -10.50
C PHE A 122 -9.31 0.40 -10.96
N PRO A 123 -9.55 1.25 -11.98
CA PRO A 123 -8.47 1.85 -12.76
C PRO A 123 -7.69 2.94 -12.01
N ALA A 124 -8.33 3.73 -11.15
CA ALA A 124 -7.71 4.83 -10.41
C ALA A 124 -8.27 4.91 -8.99
N PRO A 125 -7.52 5.41 -7.98
CA PRO A 125 -7.99 5.56 -6.62
C PRO A 125 -9.36 6.23 -6.52
N LEU A 126 -10.23 5.71 -5.67
CA LEU A 126 -11.51 6.36 -5.38
C LEU A 126 -11.30 7.36 -4.26
N PHE A 127 -11.80 8.58 -4.44
CA PHE A 127 -11.78 9.60 -3.40
C PHE A 127 -13.11 10.35 -3.41
N ASN A 128 -13.61 10.65 -2.22
CA ASN A 128 -14.76 11.50 -1.97
C ASN A 128 -14.63 12.05 -0.53
N ASP A 129 -15.49 12.98 -0.15
CA ASP A 129 -15.39 13.64 1.17
C ASP A 129 -15.38 12.63 2.34
N GLU A 130 -16.22 11.60 2.28
CA GLU A 130 -16.32 10.56 3.32
C GLU A 130 -15.03 9.71 3.43
N LEU A 131 -14.41 9.37 2.30
CA LEU A 131 -13.11 8.69 2.29
C LEU A 131 -11.99 9.61 2.81
N LEU A 132 -12.00 10.88 2.42
CA LEU A 132 -10.99 11.87 2.84
C LEU A 132 -11.06 12.21 4.33
N GLU A 133 -12.26 12.19 4.92
CA GLU A 133 -12.48 12.35 6.37
C GLU A 133 -11.99 11.14 7.17
N GLY A 134 -11.91 9.96 6.54
CA GLY A 134 -11.37 8.73 7.11
C GLY A 134 -9.90 8.48 6.70
N GLY A 135 -9.69 7.40 5.95
CA GLY A 135 -8.37 6.89 5.57
C GLY A 135 -7.76 7.51 4.31
N GLY A 136 -8.43 8.47 3.67
CA GLY A 136 -8.01 9.02 2.39
C GLY A 136 -8.47 8.19 1.19
N PRO A 137 -7.87 8.41 0.01
CA PRO A 137 -8.24 7.69 -1.20
C PRO A 137 -8.15 6.17 -1.05
N LEU A 138 -9.18 5.46 -1.53
CA LEU A 138 -9.24 4.00 -1.52
C LEU A 138 -8.47 3.44 -2.72
N GLY A 139 -7.47 2.61 -2.46
CA GLY A 139 -6.65 1.96 -3.46
C GLY A 139 -7.14 0.56 -3.87
N SER A 140 -6.79 0.15 -5.08
CA SER A 140 -6.96 -1.22 -5.58
C SER A 140 -5.70 -2.01 -5.31
N THR A 141 -5.78 -3.19 -4.69
CA THR A 141 -4.60 -4.06 -4.54
C THR A 141 -4.03 -4.48 -5.89
N GLN A 142 -4.88 -4.73 -6.87
CA GLN A 142 -4.50 -5.07 -8.24
C GLN A 142 -3.83 -3.88 -8.92
N GLY A 143 -4.37 -2.68 -8.72
CA GLY A 143 -3.76 -1.42 -9.17
C GLY A 143 -2.36 -1.23 -8.59
N LEU A 144 -2.23 -1.32 -7.27
CA LEU A 144 -0.97 -1.23 -6.56
C LEU A 144 0.06 -2.24 -7.12
N LEU A 145 -0.33 -3.51 -7.28
CA LEU A 145 0.59 -4.54 -7.79
C LEU A 145 1.12 -4.20 -9.18
N ARG A 146 0.26 -3.74 -10.10
CA ARG A 146 0.69 -3.32 -11.45
C ARG A 146 1.67 -2.14 -11.41
N GLU A 147 1.45 -1.19 -10.50
CA GLU A 147 2.33 -0.02 -10.35
C GLU A 147 3.68 -0.39 -9.73
N LEU A 148 3.69 -1.32 -8.78
CA LEU A 148 4.91 -1.90 -8.25
C LEU A 148 5.69 -2.65 -9.34
N GLU A 149 5.04 -3.53 -10.10
CA GLU A 149 5.68 -4.24 -11.22
C GLU A 149 6.25 -3.27 -12.26
N TYR A 150 5.56 -2.16 -12.52
CA TYR A 150 6.02 -1.12 -13.43
C TYR A 150 7.34 -0.48 -12.97
N VAL A 151 7.47 -0.13 -11.69
CA VAL A 151 8.69 0.53 -11.16
C VAL A 151 9.84 -0.41 -10.86
N ALA A 152 9.58 -1.70 -10.69
CA ALA A 152 10.54 -2.69 -10.21
C ALA A 152 11.91 -2.61 -10.92
N ALA A 153 11.91 -2.60 -12.25
CA ALA A 153 13.15 -2.60 -13.03
C ALA A 153 13.97 -1.32 -12.85
N ALA A 154 13.32 -0.15 -12.67
CA ALA A 154 14.01 1.12 -12.48
C ALA A 154 14.78 1.20 -11.15
N ILE A 155 14.34 0.43 -10.14
CA ILE A 155 15.01 0.28 -8.84
C ILE A 155 15.79 -1.05 -8.72
N GLY A 156 16.02 -1.72 -9.86
CA GLY A 156 16.86 -2.92 -9.95
C GLY A 156 16.22 -4.19 -9.37
N ILE A 157 14.90 -4.29 -9.33
CA ILE A 157 14.17 -5.50 -8.94
C ILE A 157 13.67 -6.22 -10.20
N ASP A 158 13.84 -7.55 -10.23
CA ASP A 158 13.12 -8.41 -11.16
C ASP A 158 11.78 -8.82 -10.52
N PRO A 159 10.63 -8.32 -11.01
CA PRO A 159 9.34 -8.62 -10.42
C PRO A 159 8.91 -10.09 -10.61
N ALA A 160 9.48 -10.81 -11.57
CA ALA A 160 9.19 -12.23 -11.78
C ALA A 160 9.93 -13.14 -10.78
N ASN A 161 10.99 -12.62 -10.15
CA ASN A 161 11.78 -13.32 -9.16
C ASN A 161 12.31 -12.33 -8.11
N PRO A 162 11.42 -11.71 -7.33
CA PRO A 162 11.83 -10.68 -6.38
C PRO A 162 12.66 -11.30 -5.24
N PRO A 163 13.58 -10.53 -4.64
CA PRO A 163 14.21 -10.89 -3.39
C PRO A 163 13.18 -11.27 -2.30
N ALA A 164 13.66 -11.93 -1.24
CA ALA A 164 12.81 -12.20 -0.09
C ALA A 164 12.34 -10.89 0.55
N ALA A 165 11.04 -10.83 0.87
CA ALA A 165 10.49 -9.68 1.56
C ALA A 165 11.10 -9.52 2.97
N PRO A 166 11.26 -8.27 3.46
CA PRO A 166 11.63 -8.01 4.83
C PRO A 166 10.70 -8.70 5.82
N ARG A 167 11.22 -9.07 7.00
CA ARG A 167 10.38 -9.63 8.05
C ARG A 167 9.40 -8.53 8.53
N PRO A 168 8.10 -8.85 8.69
CA PRO A 168 7.16 -7.92 9.31
C PRO A 168 7.60 -7.56 10.75
N PRO A 169 7.20 -6.40 11.28
CA PRO A 169 7.42 -6.07 12.68
C PRO A 169 6.71 -7.08 13.60
N GLU A 170 7.24 -7.29 14.81
CA GLU A 170 6.69 -8.25 15.78
C GLU A 170 5.35 -7.77 16.41
N GLY A 171 5.05 -6.49 16.29
CA GLY A 171 3.84 -5.83 16.78
C GLY A 171 3.71 -4.42 16.19
N PRO A 172 2.66 -3.67 16.54
CA PRO A 172 2.48 -2.29 16.09
C PRO A 172 3.63 -1.41 16.59
N THR A 173 4.21 -0.61 15.71
CA THR A 173 5.14 0.46 16.09
C THR A 173 4.38 1.62 16.71
N ALA A 174 5.01 2.32 17.67
CA ALA A 174 4.44 3.57 18.17
C ALA A 174 4.64 4.72 17.16
N LEU A 175 3.79 5.75 17.20
CA LEU A 175 3.78 6.86 16.23
C LEU A 175 5.16 7.52 16.00
N GLU A 176 5.98 7.65 17.04
CA GLU A 176 7.31 8.27 16.98
C GLU A 176 8.44 7.23 16.84
N GLU A 177 8.11 5.94 16.85
CA GLU A 177 9.08 4.87 16.72
C GLU A 177 9.58 4.81 15.26
N PRO A 178 10.90 4.76 15.03
CA PRO A 178 11.43 4.47 13.71
C PRO A 178 11.11 3.02 13.34
N ALA A 179 11.12 2.68 12.05
CA ALA A 179 11.11 1.26 11.71
C ALA A 179 12.35 0.62 12.35
N GLY A 180 12.19 -0.56 12.96
CA GLY A 180 13.30 -1.29 13.58
C GLY A 180 14.48 -1.42 12.61
N PRO A 181 15.74 -1.60 13.06
CA PRO A 181 16.91 -1.49 12.19
C PRO A 181 16.77 -2.32 10.92
N ILE A 182 16.58 -1.64 9.78
CA ILE A 182 16.39 -2.26 8.48
C ILE A 182 17.78 -2.52 7.89
N PRO A 183 18.21 -3.78 7.72
CA PRO A 183 19.41 -4.08 6.96
C PRO A 183 19.12 -3.83 5.47
N TYR A 184 19.39 -2.62 5.03
CA TYR A 184 19.38 -2.25 3.62
C TYR A 184 20.46 -3.03 2.85
N ASP A 185 20.17 -3.39 1.59
CA ASP A 185 21.18 -3.94 0.70
C ASP A 185 22.16 -2.84 0.24
N GLU A 186 23.23 -3.21 -0.49
CA GLU A 186 24.22 -2.25 -0.99
C GLU A 186 23.72 -1.45 -2.21
N SER A 187 22.44 -1.58 -2.58
CA SER A 187 21.87 -0.86 -3.71
C SER A 187 21.77 0.64 -3.40
N PRO A 188 21.99 1.51 -4.39
CA PRO A 188 21.67 2.93 -4.23
C PRO A 188 20.17 3.18 -4.03
N PHE A 189 19.31 2.19 -4.34
CA PHE A 189 17.85 2.23 -4.13
C PHE A 189 17.39 1.36 -2.96
N ALA A 190 18.26 1.07 -1.99
CA ALA A 190 17.96 0.08 -0.96
C ALA A 190 16.68 0.40 -0.14
N ARG A 191 16.39 1.69 0.07
CA ARG A 191 15.19 2.15 0.78
C ARG A 191 13.92 1.90 -0.02
N GLU A 192 13.93 2.28 -1.29
CA GLU A 192 12.84 2.05 -2.24
C GLU A 192 12.56 0.56 -2.41
N ARG A 193 13.62 -0.24 -2.51
CA ARG A 193 13.54 -1.70 -2.64
C ARG A 193 12.94 -2.35 -1.41
N HIS A 194 13.30 -1.90 -0.20
CA HIS A 194 12.71 -2.39 1.04
C HIS A 194 11.20 -2.17 1.07
N VAL A 195 10.74 -0.96 0.75
CA VAL A 195 9.30 -0.63 0.67
C VAL A 195 8.62 -1.44 -0.43
N TRP A 196 9.22 -1.51 -1.62
CA TRP A 196 8.67 -2.27 -2.74
C TRP A 196 8.42 -3.72 -2.37
N LEU A 197 9.39 -4.36 -1.70
CA LEU A 197 9.28 -5.76 -1.28
C LEU A 197 8.17 -5.97 -0.24
N GLY A 198 8.03 -5.03 0.70
CA GLY A 198 6.95 -5.04 1.69
C GLY A 198 5.57 -4.90 1.05
N LEU A 199 5.39 -3.88 0.19
CA LEU A 199 4.13 -3.64 -0.52
C LEU A 199 3.78 -4.78 -1.48
N HIS A 200 4.76 -5.30 -2.21
CA HIS A 200 4.55 -6.41 -3.15
C HIS A 200 4.14 -7.69 -2.40
N ALA A 201 4.77 -7.98 -1.26
CA ALA A 201 4.37 -9.11 -0.41
C ALA A 201 2.96 -8.91 0.16
N ALA A 202 2.63 -7.70 0.60
CA ALA A 202 1.28 -7.36 1.07
C ALA A 202 0.24 -7.53 -0.03
N ALA A 203 0.48 -7.00 -1.23
CA ALA A 203 -0.41 -7.10 -2.38
C ALA A 203 -0.62 -8.54 -2.84
N THR A 204 0.47 -9.29 -2.99
CA THR A 204 0.41 -10.71 -3.40
C THR A 204 -0.37 -11.55 -2.39
N ARG A 205 -0.13 -11.34 -1.08
CA ARG A 205 -0.87 -12.04 -0.03
C ARG A 205 -2.33 -11.61 -0.01
N SER A 206 -2.63 -10.31 -0.06
CA SER A 206 -3.99 -9.76 -0.12
C SER A 206 -4.83 -10.41 -1.23
N LEU A 207 -4.27 -10.52 -2.44
CA LEU A 207 -4.95 -11.16 -3.57
C LEU A 207 -5.05 -12.67 -3.43
N GLY A 208 -4.01 -13.33 -2.92
CA GLY A 208 -3.98 -14.79 -2.76
C GLY A 208 -4.91 -15.31 -1.67
N GLN A 209 -5.14 -14.51 -0.62
CA GLN A 209 -5.85 -14.93 0.59
C GLN A 209 -7.18 -14.20 0.81
N GLY A 210 -7.48 -13.15 0.03
CA GLY A 210 -8.70 -12.36 0.20
C GLY A 210 -8.63 -11.47 1.44
N SER A 211 -7.72 -10.52 1.45
CA SER A 211 -7.58 -9.53 2.54
C SER A 211 -7.52 -8.12 1.98
N MET A 212 -7.92 -7.14 2.77
CA MET A 212 -7.54 -5.75 2.53
C MET A 212 -6.20 -5.43 3.21
N ILE A 213 -5.51 -4.42 2.71
CA ILE A 213 -4.26 -3.89 3.26
C ILE A 213 -4.58 -2.55 3.93
N ILE A 214 -4.16 -2.37 5.18
CA ILE A 214 -4.37 -1.13 5.94
C ILE A 214 -3.01 -0.58 6.40
N PHE A 215 -2.86 0.74 6.29
CA PHE A 215 -1.72 1.49 6.81
C PHE A 215 -2.04 2.01 8.21
N SER A 216 -1.06 1.98 9.11
CA SER A 216 -1.15 2.53 10.47
C SER A 216 0.15 3.17 10.92
#